data_AF-A0A833HR44-F1
#
_entry.id   AF-A0A833HR44-F1
#
_cell.length_a   1.000
_cell.length_b   1.000
_cell.length_c   1.000
_cell.angle_alpha   90.00
_cell.angle_beta   90.00
_cell.angle_gamma   90.00
#
_symmetry.space_group_name_H-M   'P 1'
#
loop_
_entity.id
_entity.type
_entity.pdbx_description
1 polymer ?
#
loop_
_entity_poly.entity_id
_entity_poly.type
_entity_poly.pdbx_seq_one_letter_code
_entity_poly.pdbx_strand_id
1 'polypeptide(L)'
;MGGGEKAEIIDTDYFIDNEANVEDIHKELLKVKKKINEDSKNEAVEVSFDTDNKENLEIGIEANELEVIKKIAISFDDGPHPKITPKILEEFHKRGAKATFYVVGDRVERYPSIAYQIIKEGHEIGNHTWDHPYLTKLKVKDIQQQLVATQEIIFRATGKNAISMRPPYGALNNRVREAIDMPIILWNIDVKDWMYRDSDYISSYIIKHAYDGAIILLHDIYPSTAEAIGSILDDLIGRGFQLVTVSQLLGMEEEIIEETVIYKDLPQQRLISF
;
A
#
# COMPACT_ATOMS: atom_id res chain seq x y z
N MET A 1 33.23 0.18 14.88
CA MET A 1 33.40 -1.24 15.27
C MET A 1 32.03 -1.75 15.70
N GLY A 2 31.27 -2.32 14.76
CA GLY A 2 30.05 -3.07 15.04
C GLY A 2 30.30 -4.47 14.52
N GLY A 3 30.41 -5.44 15.41
CA GLY A 3 30.57 -6.85 15.04
C GLY A 3 29.24 -7.37 14.53
N GLY A 4 29.16 -7.65 13.23
CA GLY A 4 28.13 -8.52 12.69
C GLY A 4 28.48 -9.95 13.09
N GLU A 5 27.56 -10.62 13.78
CA GLU A 5 27.60 -12.08 13.93
C GLU A 5 27.56 -12.70 12.53
N LYS A 6 28.53 -13.56 12.24
CA LYS A 6 28.54 -14.37 11.02
C LYS A 6 27.37 -15.33 11.07
N ALA A 7 26.59 -15.40 9.99
CA ALA A 7 25.58 -16.44 9.81
C ALA A 7 26.21 -17.82 10.03
N GLU A 8 25.58 -18.63 10.88
CA GLU A 8 25.85 -20.06 10.98
C GLU A 8 25.28 -20.72 9.71
N ILE A 9 26.16 -21.32 8.92
CA ILE A 9 25.76 -22.28 7.90
C ILE A 9 25.18 -23.47 8.65
N ILE A 10 23.85 -23.62 8.58
CA ILE A 10 23.20 -24.85 9.06
C ILE A 10 23.38 -25.87 7.95
N ASP A 11 24.49 -26.61 8.04
CA ASP A 11 24.75 -27.77 7.18
C ASP A 11 23.87 -28.92 7.69
N THR A 12 22.74 -29.14 7.03
CA THR A 12 21.89 -30.31 7.31
C THR A 12 22.08 -31.33 6.20
N ASP A 13 22.94 -32.31 6.45
CA ASP A 13 23.04 -33.52 5.63
C ASP A 13 21.69 -34.27 5.67
N TYR A 14 20.92 -34.15 4.59
CA TYR A 14 19.72 -34.97 4.39
C TYR A 14 20.11 -36.23 3.62
N PHE A 15 20.23 -37.35 4.32
CA PHE A 15 20.42 -38.66 3.69
C PHE A 15 19.09 -39.13 3.07
N ILE A 16 19.03 -39.20 1.74
CA ILE A 16 17.91 -39.81 1.00
C ILE A 16 18.30 -41.24 0.64
N ASP A 17 17.44 -42.19 1.00
CA ASP A 17 17.66 -43.62 0.77
C ASP A 17 17.72 -43.95 -0.74
N ASN A 18 18.67 -44.82 -1.11
CA ASN A 18 19.30 -44.88 -2.43
C ASN A 18 18.47 -45.57 -3.55
N GLU A 19 17.14 -45.50 -3.50
CA GLU A 19 16.24 -46.10 -4.51
C GLU A 19 15.20 -45.13 -5.09
N ALA A 20 15.20 -43.85 -4.71
CA ALA A 20 14.29 -42.86 -5.28
C ALA A 20 14.80 -42.34 -6.64
N ASN A 21 13.97 -42.40 -7.69
CA ASN A 21 14.27 -41.78 -8.98
C ASN A 21 14.43 -40.25 -8.79
N VAL A 22 15.37 -39.63 -9.51
CA VAL A 22 15.70 -38.19 -9.42
C VAL A 22 14.45 -37.30 -9.57
N GLU A 23 13.47 -37.75 -10.36
CA GLU A 23 12.17 -37.09 -10.53
C GLU A 23 11.31 -37.07 -9.25
N ASP A 24 11.38 -38.11 -8.43
CA ASP A 24 10.63 -38.20 -7.18
C ASP A 24 11.31 -37.36 -6.08
N ILE A 25 12.66 -37.32 -6.07
CA ILE A 25 13.44 -36.42 -5.22
C ILE A 25 13.11 -34.97 -5.56
N HIS A 26 13.06 -34.61 -6.84
CA HIS A 26 12.72 -33.25 -7.28
C HIS A 26 11.29 -32.84 -6.85
N LYS A 27 10.32 -33.75 -6.93
CA LYS A 27 8.94 -33.49 -6.46
C LYS A 27 8.87 -33.29 -4.95
N GLU A 28 9.59 -34.08 -4.16
CA GLU A 28 9.64 -33.92 -2.70
C GLU A 28 10.32 -32.59 -2.31
N LEU A 29 11.39 -32.21 -3.02
CA LEU A 29 12.07 -30.92 -2.79
C LEU A 29 11.17 -29.72 -3.13
N LEU A 30 10.36 -29.79 -4.19
CA LEU A 30 9.35 -28.77 -4.50
C LEU A 30 8.27 -28.66 -3.41
N LYS A 31 7.88 -29.77 -2.78
CA LYS A 31 6.95 -29.76 -1.64
C LYS A 31 7.58 -29.11 -0.41
N VAL A 32 8.85 -29.40 -0.13
CA VAL A 32 9.60 -28.78 0.98
C VAL A 32 9.73 -27.27 0.74
N LYS A 33 10.10 -26.83 -0.46
CA LYS A 33 10.15 -25.40 -0.83
C LYS A 33 8.79 -24.72 -0.64
N LYS A 34 7.71 -25.34 -1.11
CA LYS A 34 6.36 -24.82 -0.94
C LYS A 34 5.97 -24.70 0.53
N LYS A 35 6.28 -25.72 1.34
CA LYS A 35 5.98 -25.72 2.77
C LYS A 35 6.78 -24.65 3.54
N ILE A 36 8.07 -24.48 3.20
CA ILE A 36 8.90 -23.40 3.78
C ILE A 36 8.32 -22.03 3.43
N ASN A 37 7.86 -21.81 2.20
CA ASN A 37 7.23 -20.55 1.80
C ASN A 37 5.87 -20.33 2.49
N GLU A 38 5.06 -21.39 2.64
CA GLU A 38 3.76 -21.33 3.34
C GLU A 38 3.91 -21.06 4.85
N ASP A 39 4.87 -21.71 5.51
CA ASP A 39 5.11 -21.56 6.95
C ASP A 39 5.82 -20.24 7.29
N SER A 40 6.63 -19.69 6.38
CA SER A 40 7.40 -18.44 6.60
C SER A 40 6.66 -17.17 6.18
N LYS A 41 5.57 -17.26 5.39
CA LYS A 41 4.92 -16.11 4.72
C LYS A 41 5.92 -15.21 3.94
N ASN A 42 7.07 -15.74 3.54
CA ASN A 42 8.17 -14.96 2.99
C ASN A 42 8.63 -15.53 1.64
N GLU A 43 8.70 -14.66 0.64
CA GLU A 43 9.23 -14.97 -0.71
C GLU A 43 10.77 -14.95 -0.79
N ALA A 44 11.47 -14.62 0.30
CA ALA A 44 12.90 -14.34 0.30
C ALA A 44 13.83 -15.56 0.48
N VAL A 45 13.30 -16.78 0.35
CA VAL A 45 14.12 -18.01 0.42
C VAL A 45 14.33 -18.54 -0.99
N GLU A 46 15.53 -18.30 -1.52
CA GLU A 46 15.96 -18.93 -2.77
C GLU A 46 16.58 -20.29 -2.44
N VAL A 47 15.92 -21.37 -2.91
CA VAL A 47 16.41 -22.74 -2.77
C VAL A 47 16.96 -23.16 -4.13
N SER A 48 18.28 -23.34 -4.21
CA SER A 48 18.98 -23.88 -5.38
C SER A 48 19.37 -25.35 -5.15
N PHE A 49 19.36 -26.13 -6.23
CA PHE A 49 19.81 -27.53 -6.21
C PHE A 49 21.00 -27.67 -7.14
N ASP A 50 22.13 -28.18 -6.63
CA ASP A 50 23.18 -28.69 -7.51
C ASP A 50 22.82 -30.13 -7.90
N THR A 51 22.42 -30.32 -9.15
CA THR A 51 22.06 -31.63 -9.71
C THR A 51 23.18 -32.25 -10.54
N ASP A 52 24.32 -31.57 -10.69
CA ASP A 52 25.44 -32.07 -11.50
C ASP A 52 26.24 -33.14 -10.76
N ASN A 53 26.12 -33.19 -9.43
CA ASN A 53 26.75 -34.20 -8.59
C ASN A 53 25.79 -35.36 -8.26
N LYS A 54 25.96 -36.49 -8.96
CA LYS A 54 25.08 -37.68 -8.83
C LYS A 54 25.25 -38.46 -7.53
N GLU A 55 26.25 -38.12 -6.71
CA GLU A 55 26.57 -38.85 -5.49
C GLU A 55 26.13 -38.13 -4.21
N ASN A 56 25.98 -36.80 -4.24
CA ASN A 56 25.52 -35.99 -3.10
C ASN A 56 24.68 -34.81 -3.59
N LEU A 57 23.53 -34.58 -2.95
CA LEU A 57 22.68 -33.42 -3.19
C LEU A 57 23.02 -32.35 -2.16
N GLU A 58 23.70 -31.28 -2.55
CA GLU A 58 23.91 -30.12 -1.67
C GLU A 58 22.71 -29.17 -1.77
N ILE A 59 22.13 -28.82 -0.62
CA ILE A 59 21.05 -27.84 -0.52
C ILE A 59 21.64 -26.55 0.04
N GLY A 60 21.85 -25.57 -0.83
CA GLY A 60 22.16 -24.22 -0.42
C GLY A 60 20.89 -23.48 -0.03
N ILE A 61 20.80 -23.03 1.23
CA ILE A 61 19.79 -22.08 1.68
C ILE A 61 20.50 -20.74 1.88
N GLU A 62 20.38 -19.85 0.90
CA GLU A 62 20.79 -18.46 1.08
C GLU A 62 19.60 -17.67 1.62
N ALA A 63 19.65 -17.34 2.91
CA ALA A 63 18.77 -16.33 3.47
C ALA A 63 19.34 -14.97 3.07
N ASN A 64 18.80 -14.38 2.01
CA ASN A 64 19.00 -12.95 1.76
C ASN A 64 18.52 -12.21 3.02
N GLU A 65 19.34 -11.28 3.55
CA GLU A 65 18.88 -10.37 4.61
C GLU A 65 17.56 -9.75 4.11
N LEU A 66 16.45 -10.18 4.71
CA LEU A 66 15.15 -9.55 4.53
C LEU A 66 15.31 -8.14 5.08
N GLU A 67 15.64 -7.20 4.19
CA GLU A 67 15.51 -5.79 4.51
C GLU A 67 14.03 -5.59 4.82
N VAL A 68 13.68 -5.50 6.09
CA VAL A 68 12.31 -5.20 6.51
C VAL A 68 12.08 -3.75 6.11
N ILE A 69 11.59 -3.56 4.88
CA ILE A 69 11.28 -2.25 4.33
C ILE A 69 10.12 -1.70 5.15
N LYS A 70 10.40 -0.71 6.00
CA LYS A 70 9.36 -0.02 6.76
C LYS A 70 8.50 0.75 5.78
N LYS A 71 7.19 0.55 5.81
CA LYS A 71 6.24 1.25 4.95
C LYS A 71 5.41 2.22 5.78
N ILE A 72 5.08 3.37 5.20
CA ILE A 72 4.20 4.35 5.82
C ILE A 72 3.36 5.03 4.75
N ALA A 73 2.08 5.27 5.05
CA ALA A 73 1.17 5.95 4.13
C ALA A 73 0.86 7.36 4.65
N ILE A 74 1.17 8.36 3.83
CA ILE A 74 0.68 9.73 4.04
C ILE A 74 -0.61 9.88 3.23
N SER A 75 -1.68 10.34 3.90
CA SER A 75 -2.97 10.56 3.28
C SER A 75 -3.47 11.98 3.48
N PHE A 76 -4.13 12.52 2.45
CA PHE A 76 -4.68 13.87 2.43
C PHE A 76 -6.19 13.85 2.24
N ASP A 77 -6.91 14.54 3.11
CA ASP A 77 -8.36 14.71 3.03
C ASP A 77 -8.71 16.11 2.51
N ASP A 78 -9.96 16.24 2.05
CA ASP A 78 -10.63 17.45 1.59
C ASP A 78 -10.23 17.96 0.21
N GLY A 79 -9.15 17.51 -0.43
CA GLY A 79 -8.75 17.97 -1.76
C GLY A 79 -9.74 17.67 -2.90
N PRO A 80 -9.44 18.13 -4.12
CA PRO A 80 -8.26 18.91 -4.49
C PRO A 80 -8.45 20.42 -4.29
N HIS A 81 -7.37 21.12 -3.91
CA HIS A 81 -7.29 22.57 -3.83
C HIS A 81 -6.38 23.15 -4.93
N PRO A 82 -6.79 24.20 -5.66
CA PRO A 82 -6.11 24.64 -6.89
C PRO A 82 -4.68 25.16 -6.71
N LYS A 83 -4.30 25.54 -5.48
CA LYS A 83 -2.96 26.10 -5.18
C LYS A 83 -2.14 25.27 -4.21
N ILE A 84 -2.76 24.36 -3.47
CA ILE A 84 -2.10 23.65 -2.36
C ILE A 84 -1.78 22.22 -2.77
N THR A 85 -2.75 21.48 -3.29
CA THR A 85 -2.52 20.13 -3.83
C THR A 85 -1.36 20.09 -4.84
N PRO A 86 -1.22 21.00 -5.83
CA PRO A 86 -0.08 20.96 -6.75
C PRO A 86 1.29 21.13 -6.08
N LYS A 87 1.38 21.93 -5.01
CA LYS A 87 2.63 22.09 -4.25
C LYS A 87 2.99 20.82 -3.49
N ILE A 88 1.98 20.14 -2.93
CA ILE A 88 2.19 18.85 -2.27
C ILE A 88 2.67 17.81 -3.28
N LEU A 89 1.99 17.70 -4.43
CA LEU A 89 2.39 16.79 -5.51
C LEU A 89 3.85 17.04 -5.95
N GLU A 90 4.26 18.30 -6.10
CA GLU A 90 5.64 18.66 -6.42
C GLU A 90 6.65 18.11 -5.39
N GLU A 91 6.36 18.20 -4.09
CA GLU A 91 7.25 17.69 -3.04
C GLU A 91 7.36 16.16 -3.04
N PHE A 92 6.27 15.45 -3.35
CA PHE A 92 6.31 13.99 -3.54
C PHE A 92 7.06 13.58 -4.80
N HIS A 93 6.84 14.30 -5.91
CA HIS A 93 7.53 14.05 -7.19
C HIS A 93 9.05 14.15 -7.04
N LYS A 94 9.55 15.21 -6.37
CA LYS A 94 10.99 15.42 -6.11
C LYS A 94 11.66 14.26 -5.39
N ARG A 95 10.90 13.44 -4.67
CA ARG A 95 11.40 12.37 -3.79
C ARG A 95 10.99 10.97 -4.22
N GLY A 96 10.29 10.84 -5.35
CA GLY A 96 9.80 9.54 -5.83
C GLY A 96 8.81 8.85 -4.88
N ALA A 97 8.18 9.59 -3.96
CA ALA A 97 7.27 9.06 -2.95
C ALA A 97 5.82 9.05 -3.46
N LYS A 98 4.96 8.20 -2.87
CA LYS A 98 3.53 8.14 -3.16
C LYS A 98 2.69 8.47 -1.92
N ALA A 99 1.42 8.80 -2.18
CA ALA A 99 0.45 9.23 -1.18
C ALA A 99 -0.96 8.86 -1.63
N THR A 100 -1.93 9.00 -0.73
CA THR A 100 -3.36 8.80 -1.01
C THR A 100 -4.14 10.07 -0.77
N PHE A 101 -5.01 10.45 -1.70
CA PHE A 101 -5.84 11.64 -1.61
C PHE A 101 -7.31 11.24 -1.52
N TYR A 102 -7.92 11.41 -0.35
CA TYR A 102 -9.37 11.25 -0.16
C TYR A 102 -10.05 12.55 -0.59
N VAL A 103 -10.53 12.56 -1.84
CA VAL A 103 -11.03 13.76 -2.50
C VAL A 103 -12.53 13.96 -2.31
N VAL A 104 -12.94 15.22 -2.22
CA VAL A 104 -14.35 15.64 -2.14
C VAL A 104 -14.90 15.88 -3.54
N GLY A 105 -16.04 15.26 -3.85
CA GLY A 105 -16.61 15.23 -5.20
C GLY A 105 -16.84 16.63 -5.81
N ASP A 106 -17.39 17.57 -5.05
CA ASP A 106 -17.65 18.94 -5.52
C ASP A 106 -16.34 19.72 -5.88
N ARG A 107 -15.20 19.32 -5.33
CA ARG A 107 -13.87 19.89 -5.63
C ARG A 107 -13.26 19.22 -6.83
N VAL A 108 -13.43 17.90 -6.99
CA VAL A 108 -13.04 17.21 -8.22
C VAL A 108 -13.79 17.78 -9.41
N GLU A 109 -15.09 18.07 -9.28
CA GLU A 109 -15.87 18.71 -10.34
C GLU A 109 -15.29 20.08 -10.76
N ARG A 110 -14.83 20.86 -9.79
CA ARG A 110 -14.22 22.19 -10.04
C ARG A 110 -12.79 22.11 -10.56
N TYR A 111 -12.03 21.09 -10.15
CA TYR A 111 -10.60 20.95 -10.43
C TYR A 111 -10.22 19.57 -10.99
N PRO A 112 -10.86 19.11 -12.09
CA PRO A 112 -10.68 17.76 -12.61
C PRO A 112 -9.25 17.51 -13.10
N SER A 113 -8.57 18.55 -13.60
CA SER A 113 -7.17 18.43 -14.03
C SER A 113 -6.22 18.08 -12.88
N ILE A 114 -6.53 18.49 -11.64
CA ILE A 114 -5.69 18.17 -10.47
C ILE A 114 -5.95 16.74 -10.04
N ALA A 115 -7.20 16.29 -10.03
CA ALA A 115 -7.51 14.87 -9.80
C ALA A 115 -6.82 13.96 -10.83
N TYR A 116 -6.82 14.36 -12.11
CA TYR A 116 -6.06 13.66 -13.14
C TYR A 116 -4.55 13.66 -12.87
N GLN A 117 -3.99 14.79 -12.41
CA GLN A 117 -2.57 14.91 -12.06
C GLN A 117 -2.18 13.95 -10.92
N ILE A 118 -3.01 13.86 -9.86
CA ILE A 118 -2.80 12.93 -8.73
C ILE A 118 -2.59 11.50 -9.25
N ILE A 119 -3.51 10.99 -10.07
CA ILE A 119 -3.42 9.64 -10.64
C ILE A 119 -2.24 9.50 -11.61
N LYS A 120 -2.02 10.50 -12.47
CA LYS A 120 -0.93 10.47 -13.47
C LYS A 120 0.45 10.39 -12.82
N GLU A 121 0.62 11.01 -11.65
CA GLU A 121 1.86 10.96 -10.87
C GLU A 121 1.99 9.70 -10.00
N GLY A 122 1.02 8.78 -10.10
CA GLY A 122 1.06 7.47 -9.43
C GLY A 122 0.54 7.46 -8.00
N HIS A 123 -0.13 8.54 -7.56
CA HIS A 123 -0.80 8.58 -6.26
C HIS A 123 -2.14 7.84 -6.33
N GLU A 124 -2.67 7.48 -5.17
CA GLU A 124 -3.99 6.88 -5.03
C GLU A 124 -5.06 7.98 -4.79
N ILE A 125 -6.27 7.77 -5.34
CA ILE A 125 -7.45 8.55 -4.98
C ILE A 125 -8.43 7.67 -4.21
N GLY A 126 -8.85 8.18 -3.04
CA GLY A 126 -9.96 7.67 -2.23
C GLY A 126 -11.18 8.58 -2.32
N ASN A 127 -12.35 8.06 -1.97
CA ASN A 127 -13.60 8.82 -1.94
C ASN A 127 -13.81 9.49 -0.57
N HIS A 128 -14.06 10.80 -0.55
CA HIS A 128 -14.33 11.56 0.68
C HIS A 128 -15.68 12.26 0.65
N THR A 129 -16.70 11.62 0.06
CA THR A 129 -18.07 12.15 -0.14
C THR A 129 -18.14 13.35 -1.07
N TRP A 130 -19.35 13.80 -1.38
CA TRP A 130 -19.59 14.84 -2.38
C TRP A 130 -19.35 16.24 -1.82
N ASP A 131 -19.89 16.55 -0.64
CA ASP A 131 -19.84 17.87 -0.01
C ASP A 131 -19.48 17.82 1.49
N HIS A 132 -18.82 16.75 1.92
CA HIS A 132 -18.27 16.56 3.26
C HIS A 132 -19.31 16.61 4.42
N PRO A 133 -20.48 15.91 4.33
CA PRO A 133 -21.46 15.91 5.40
C PRO A 133 -21.08 14.90 6.50
N TYR A 134 -21.62 15.11 7.71
CA TYR A 134 -21.64 14.06 8.72
C TYR A 134 -22.56 12.91 8.29
N LEU A 135 -22.01 11.82 7.74
CA LEU A 135 -22.79 10.66 7.26
C LEU A 135 -23.72 10.07 8.34
N THR A 136 -23.33 10.16 9.61
CA THR A 136 -24.14 9.70 10.75
C THR A 136 -25.44 10.48 10.94
N LYS A 137 -25.59 11.64 10.30
CA LYS A 137 -26.82 12.47 10.30
C LYS A 137 -27.69 12.23 9.06
N LEU A 138 -27.23 11.42 8.11
CA LEU A 138 -27.92 11.15 6.85
C LEU A 138 -28.71 9.84 6.88
N LYS A 139 -29.69 9.73 5.97
CA LYS A 139 -30.37 8.47 5.65
C LYS A 139 -29.48 7.67 4.68
N VAL A 140 -29.69 6.35 4.63
CA VAL A 140 -28.92 5.44 3.76
C VAL A 140 -28.89 5.92 2.30
N LYS A 141 -30.04 6.31 1.75
CA LYS A 141 -30.12 6.82 0.38
C LYS A 141 -29.23 8.05 0.14
N ASP A 142 -29.19 8.97 1.10
CA ASP A 142 -28.40 10.19 0.97
C ASP A 142 -26.89 9.88 1.13
N ILE A 143 -26.53 8.91 1.97
CA ILE A 143 -25.15 8.39 2.06
C ILE A 143 -24.73 7.80 0.70
N GLN A 144 -25.56 6.93 0.11
CA GLN A 144 -25.25 6.32 -1.18
C GLN A 144 -25.10 7.37 -2.30
N GLN A 145 -25.94 8.41 -2.30
CA GLN A 145 -25.81 9.52 -3.25
C GLN A 145 -24.47 10.24 -3.12
N GLN A 146 -24.00 10.47 -1.89
CA GLN A 146 -22.69 11.08 -1.63
C GLN A 146 -21.54 10.24 -2.21
N LEU A 147 -21.60 8.91 -2.04
CA LEU A 147 -20.58 7.99 -2.54
C LEU A 147 -20.61 7.92 -4.07
N VAL A 148 -21.79 7.66 -4.65
CA VAL A 148 -21.97 7.45 -6.10
C VAL A 148 -21.62 8.70 -6.89
N ALA A 149 -22.12 9.88 -6.50
CA ALA A 149 -21.79 11.12 -7.20
C ALA A 149 -20.28 11.39 -7.20
N THR A 150 -19.61 11.07 -6.10
CA THR A 150 -18.17 11.23 -5.96
C THR A 150 -17.39 10.21 -6.79
N GLN A 151 -17.81 8.94 -6.83
CA GLN A 151 -17.23 7.94 -7.74
C GLN A 151 -17.36 8.37 -9.20
N GLU A 152 -18.55 8.82 -9.62
CA GLU A 152 -18.80 9.24 -11.00
C GLU A 152 -17.89 10.38 -11.44
N ILE A 153 -17.73 11.41 -10.60
CA ILE A 153 -16.88 12.56 -10.96
C ILE A 153 -15.39 12.21 -10.95
N ILE A 154 -14.94 11.35 -10.02
CA ILE A 154 -13.56 10.83 -10.00
C ILE A 154 -13.30 10.04 -11.29
N PHE A 155 -14.21 9.15 -11.68
CA PHE A 155 -14.07 8.38 -12.91
C PHE A 155 -14.05 9.27 -14.15
N ARG A 156 -14.95 10.26 -14.24
CA ARG A 156 -14.96 11.22 -15.35
C ARG A 156 -13.67 12.03 -15.45
N ALA A 157 -13.09 12.42 -14.32
CA ALA A 157 -11.86 13.21 -14.29
C ALA A 157 -10.60 12.38 -14.56
N THR A 158 -10.57 11.11 -14.16
CA THR A 158 -9.32 10.33 -14.09
C THR A 158 -9.31 9.05 -14.91
N GLY A 159 -10.47 8.55 -15.33
CA GLY A 159 -10.64 7.22 -15.93
C GLY A 159 -10.50 6.06 -14.94
N LYS A 160 -10.34 6.33 -13.64
CA LYS A 160 -10.25 5.34 -12.57
C LYS A 160 -11.32 5.60 -11.51
N ASN A 161 -11.82 4.55 -10.87
CA ASN A 161 -12.66 4.66 -9.68
C ASN A 161 -11.78 4.74 -8.43
N ALA A 162 -12.25 5.40 -7.38
CA ALA A 162 -11.62 5.25 -6.07
C ALA A 162 -11.85 3.82 -5.56
N ILE A 163 -10.84 3.24 -4.91
CA ILE A 163 -10.83 1.86 -4.41
C ILE A 163 -11.18 1.76 -2.93
N SER A 164 -11.12 2.88 -2.22
CA SER A 164 -11.45 3.01 -0.80
C SER A 164 -12.18 4.32 -0.54
N MET A 165 -12.79 4.43 0.63
CA MET A 165 -13.43 5.66 1.07
C MET A 165 -13.08 5.98 2.51
N ARG A 166 -13.04 7.27 2.83
CA ARG A 166 -12.88 7.79 4.19
C ARG A 166 -14.10 8.62 4.56
N PRO A 167 -14.84 8.26 5.62
CA PRO A 167 -15.96 9.06 6.09
C PRO A 167 -15.47 10.40 6.63
N PRO A 168 -16.10 11.53 6.26
CA PRO A 168 -15.85 12.82 6.90
C PRO A 168 -15.84 12.71 8.42
N TYR A 169 -14.86 13.36 9.05
CA TYR A 169 -14.66 13.38 10.51
C TYR A 169 -14.40 12.00 11.15
N GLY A 170 -14.17 10.94 10.36
CA GLY A 170 -14.15 9.56 10.85
C GLY A 170 -15.49 9.10 11.43
N ALA A 171 -16.58 9.79 11.09
CA ALA A 171 -17.88 9.60 11.74
C ALA A 171 -18.58 8.33 11.24
N LEU A 172 -18.65 7.32 12.10
CA LEU A 172 -19.27 6.02 11.80
C LEU A 172 -20.34 5.63 12.82
N ASN A 173 -21.40 4.98 12.34
CA ASN A 173 -22.34 4.17 13.12
C ASN A 173 -22.74 2.94 12.29
N ASN A 174 -23.51 2.00 12.83
CA ASN A 174 -23.84 0.76 12.12
C ASN A 174 -24.53 1.01 10.77
N ARG A 175 -25.49 1.95 10.72
CA ARG A 175 -26.16 2.36 9.48
C ARG A 175 -25.16 2.86 8.43
N VAL A 176 -24.18 3.68 8.82
CA VAL A 176 -23.17 4.19 7.90
C VAL A 176 -22.29 3.05 7.39
N ARG A 177 -21.84 2.15 8.27
CA ARG A 177 -21.03 0.98 7.88
C ARG A 177 -21.77 0.05 6.91
N GLU A 178 -23.06 -0.18 7.13
CA GLU A 178 -23.90 -1.00 6.26
C GLU A 178 -24.24 -0.32 4.93
N ALA A 179 -24.23 1.03 4.89
CA ALA A 179 -24.57 1.80 3.70
C ALA A 179 -23.39 2.01 2.73
N ILE A 180 -22.16 1.83 3.20
CA ILE A 180 -20.93 1.97 2.40
C ILE A 180 -20.53 0.60 1.85
N ASP A 181 -20.45 0.50 0.53
CA ASP A 181 -20.09 -0.69 -0.24
C ASP A 181 -18.61 -0.71 -0.67
N MET A 182 -17.77 0.11 -0.02
CA MET A 182 -16.34 0.26 -0.28
C MET A 182 -15.52 0.04 0.99
N PRO A 183 -14.25 -0.37 0.90
CA PRO A 183 -13.34 -0.38 2.05
C PRO A 183 -13.32 0.98 2.76
N ILE A 184 -13.59 0.97 4.06
CA ILE A 184 -13.56 2.16 4.92
C ILE A 184 -12.17 2.29 5.53
N ILE A 185 -11.46 3.37 5.20
CA ILE A 185 -10.11 3.62 5.71
C ILE A 185 -10.09 4.84 6.63
N LEU A 186 -9.55 4.64 7.83
CA LEU A 186 -9.27 5.71 8.78
C LEU A 186 -7.76 5.98 8.84
N TRP A 187 -7.24 6.37 9.99
CA TRP A 187 -5.84 6.72 10.19
C TRP A 187 -5.40 6.29 11.59
N ASN A 188 -4.08 6.23 11.79
CA ASN A 188 -3.48 6.00 13.10
C ASN A 188 -2.99 7.30 13.73
N ILE A 189 -2.45 8.21 12.90
CA ILE A 189 -1.80 9.45 13.34
C ILE A 189 -2.63 10.64 12.83
N ASP A 190 -3.22 11.40 13.76
CA ASP A 190 -3.89 12.68 13.50
C ASP A 190 -3.07 13.82 14.12
N VAL A 191 -2.37 14.56 13.28
CA VAL A 191 -1.59 15.73 13.70
C VAL A 191 -2.45 16.97 13.92
N LYS A 192 -3.72 16.95 13.52
CA LYS A 192 -4.65 18.09 13.60
C LYS A 192 -4.10 19.35 12.91
N ASP A 193 -3.53 19.18 11.73
CA ASP A 193 -3.09 20.28 10.86
C ASP A 193 -4.20 21.29 10.56
N TRP A 194 -5.45 20.82 10.50
CA TRP A 194 -6.67 21.62 10.43
C TRP A 194 -6.87 22.57 11.62
N MET A 195 -6.34 22.23 12.80
CA MET A 195 -6.42 23.03 14.03
C MET A 195 -5.20 23.92 14.22
N TYR A 196 -3.98 23.36 14.12
CA TYR A 196 -2.76 24.05 14.53
C TYR A 196 -2.19 24.99 13.46
N ARG A 197 -2.32 24.67 12.17
CA ARG A 197 -1.95 25.58 11.06
C ARG A 197 -0.49 26.03 11.06
N ASP A 198 0.42 25.20 11.57
CA ASP A 198 1.83 25.54 11.77
C ASP A 198 2.72 24.43 11.21
N SER A 199 3.57 24.76 10.23
CA SER A 199 4.36 23.78 9.49
C SER A 199 5.40 23.06 10.36
N ASP A 200 6.01 23.77 11.32
CA ASP A 200 7.06 23.24 12.18
C ASP A 200 6.48 22.29 13.22
N TYR A 201 5.31 22.62 13.76
CA TYR A 201 4.53 21.73 14.60
C TYR A 201 4.12 20.46 13.83
N ILE A 202 3.57 20.62 12.62
CA ILE A 202 3.08 19.51 11.80
C ILE A 202 4.22 18.52 11.51
N SER A 203 5.36 19.03 11.03
CA SER A 203 6.53 18.20 10.71
C SER A 203 7.10 17.51 11.94
N SER A 204 7.34 18.27 13.02
CA SER A 204 7.89 17.74 14.27
C SER A 204 6.99 16.67 14.90
N TYR A 205 5.67 16.86 14.84
CA TYR A 205 4.72 15.89 15.35
C TYR A 205 4.76 14.58 14.54
N ILE A 206 4.71 14.66 13.21
CA ILE A 206 4.74 13.46 12.36
C ILE A 206 6.06 12.71 12.52
N ILE A 207 7.19 13.40 12.43
CA ILE A 207 8.53 12.82 12.57
C ILE A 207 8.66 12.05 13.90
N LYS A 208 8.18 12.66 14.98
CA LYS A 208 8.24 12.06 16.33
C LYS A 208 7.38 10.80 16.47
N HIS A 209 6.22 10.74 15.81
CA HIS A 209 5.24 9.66 16.01
C HIS A 209 5.21 8.65 14.86
N ALA A 210 6.03 8.81 13.81
CA ALA A 210 6.09 7.88 12.70
C ALA A 210 6.61 6.50 13.11
N TYR A 211 5.88 5.46 12.70
CA TYR A 211 6.21 4.05 12.88
C TYR A 211 5.77 3.24 11.65
N ASP A 212 6.33 2.03 11.51
CA ASP A 212 6.04 1.13 10.39
C ASP A 212 4.56 0.70 10.37
N GLY A 213 3.93 0.76 9.20
CA GLY A 213 2.50 0.45 9.04
C GLY A 213 1.55 1.59 9.39
N ALA A 214 2.03 2.80 9.71
CA ALA A 214 1.15 3.91 10.06
C ALA A 214 0.46 4.55 8.83
N ILE A 215 -0.81 4.93 9.01
CA ILE A 215 -1.54 5.83 8.11
C ILE A 215 -1.64 7.21 8.79
N ILE A 216 -1.06 8.23 8.16
CA ILE A 216 -1.07 9.62 8.63
C ILE A 216 -2.20 10.40 7.96
N LEU A 217 -3.01 11.10 8.76
CA LEU A 217 -4.03 12.04 8.30
C LEU A 217 -3.45 13.46 8.22
N LEU A 218 -3.58 14.06 7.04
CA LEU A 218 -3.34 15.47 6.74
C LEU A 218 -4.47 16.00 5.82
N HIS A 219 -4.47 17.29 5.54
CA HIS A 219 -5.41 17.92 4.62
C HIS A 219 -4.66 18.78 3.59
N ASP A 220 -4.86 18.52 2.29
CA ASP A 220 -4.16 19.18 1.18
C ASP A 220 -4.79 20.53 0.77
N ILE A 221 -5.48 21.17 1.70
CA ILE A 221 -6.16 22.46 1.50
C ILE A 221 -5.51 23.60 2.29
N TYR A 222 -4.42 23.31 3.02
CA TYR A 222 -3.78 24.25 3.93
C TYR A 222 -2.32 24.54 3.54
N PRO A 223 -1.91 25.83 3.46
CA PRO A 223 -0.53 26.20 3.17
C PRO A 223 0.49 25.59 4.13
N SER A 224 0.20 25.61 5.44
CA SER A 224 1.06 25.05 6.48
C SER A 224 1.34 23.55 6.28
N THR A 225 0.35 22.81 5.78
CA THR A 225 0.51 21.39 5.46
C THR A 225 1.47 21.22 4.29
N ALA A 226 1.27 21.96 3.19
CA ALA A 226 2.17 21.93 2.04
C ALA A 226 3.61 22.34 2.38
N GLU A 227 3.79 23.33 3.25
CA GLU A 227 5.09 23.79 3.73
C GLU A 227 5.81 22.73 4.59
N ALA A 228 5.06 21.91 5.34
CA ALA A 228 5.64 20.85 6.16
C ALA A 228 6.10 19.61 5.35
N ILE A 229 5.44 19.32 4.22
CA ILE A 229 5.62 18.04 3.50
C ILE A 229 7.08 17.75 3.17
N GLY A 230 7.82 18.71 2.59
CA GLY A 230 9.21 18.46 2.20
C GLY A 230 10.06 17.89 3.34
N SER A 231 10.00 18.52 4.51
CA SER A 231 10.74 18.08 5.72
C SER A 231 10.30 16.72 6.25
N ILE A 232 9.00 16.41 6.16
CA ILE A 232 8.45 15.11 6.58
C ILE A 232 8.97 14.00 5.68
N LEU A 233 8.91 14.22 4.36
CA LEU A 233 9.36 13.24 3.38
C LEU A 233 10.87 12.97 3.54
N ASP A 234 11.68 14.03 3.71
CA ASP A 234 13.13 13.90 3.87
C ASP A 234 13.50 13.08 5.12
N ASP A 235 12.87 13.34 6.28
CA ASP A 235 13.13 12.58 7.51
C ASP A 235 12.72 11.11 7.38
N LEU A 236 11.50 10.85 6.89
CA LEU A 236 10.98 9.49 6.77
C LEU A 236 11.83 8.65 5.81
N ILE A 237 12.17 9.20 4.64
CA ILE A 237 13.05 8.52 3.67
C ILE A 237 14.44 8.32 4.29
N GLY A 238 15.00 9.33 4.97
CA GLY A 238 16.30 9.22 5.64
C GLY A 238 16.32 8.16 6.75
N ARG A 239 15.17 7.85 7.35
CA ARG A 239 14.99 6.77 8.33
C ARG A 239 14.70 5.41 7.68
N GLY A 240 14.68 5.31 6.35
CA GLY A 240 14.43 4.06 5.63
C GLY A 240 12.95 3.68 5.54
N PHE A 241 12.02 4.65 5.59
CA PHE A 241 10.63 4.38 5.24
C PHE A 241 10.42 4.46 3.73
N GLN A 242 9.68 3.50 3.18
CA GLN A 242 9.06 3.60 1.88
C GLN A 242 7.69 4.27 2.03
N LEU A 243 7.48 5.34 1.26
CA LEU A 243 6.26 6.13 1.29
C LEU A 243 5.32 5.63 0.19
N VAL A 244 4.31 4.88 0.62
CA VAL A 244 3.42 4.10 -0.24
C VAL A 244 2.00 4.65 -0.21
N THR A 245 1.17 4.22 -1.15
CA THR A 245 -0.28 4.46 -1.08
C THR A 245 -0.90 3.65 0.07
N VAL A 246 -2.13 3.99 0.48
CA VAL A 246 -2.85 3.23 1.50
C VAL A 246 -3.08 1.80 1.03
N SER A 247 -3.47 1.64 -0.23
CA SER A 247 -3.73 0.32 -0.79
C SER A 247 -2.47 -0.54 -0.88
N GLN A 248 -1.32 0.05 -1.20
CA GLN A 248 -0.01 -0.64 -1.13
C GLN A 248 0.35 -1.04 0.30
N LEU A 249 0.07 -0.18 1.28
CA LEU A 249 0.35 -0.46 2.67
C LEU A 249 -0.51 -1.63 3.19
N LEU A 250 -1.77 -1.70 2.76
CA LEU A 250 -2.75 -2.67 3.22
C LEU A 250 -2.83 -3.94 2.33
N GLY A 251 -2.05 -4.02 1.25
CA GLY A 251 -2.10 -5.14 0.31
C GLY A 251 -3.43 -5.25 -0.46
N MET A 252 -4.03 -4.11 -0.82
CA MET A 252 -5.32 -4.01 -1.53
C MET A 252 -5.18 -3.86 -3.05
N GLU A 253 -3.96 -3.78 -3.58
CA GLU A 253 -3.74 -3.77 -5.03
C GLU A 253 -3.96 -5.19 -5.58
N GLU A 254 -4.65 -5.32 -6.72
CA GLU A 254 -4.59 -6.56 -7.51
C GLU A 254 -3.13 -6.76 -7.94
N GLU A 255 -2.56 -7.95 -7.72
CA GLU A 255 -1.29 -8.32 -8.31
C GLU A 255 -1.39 -8.11 -9.83
N ILE A 256 -0.74 -7.07 -10.34
CA ILE A 256 -0.33 -7.05 -11.73
C ILE A 256 0.81 -8.06 -11.78
N ILE A 257 0.46 -9.33 -12.06
CA ILE A 257 1.44 -10.26 -12.61
C ILE A 257 1.87 -9.62 -13.92
N GLU A 258 3.05 -8.99 -13.94
CA GLU A 258 3.66 -8.58 -15.20
C GLU A 258 3.76 -9.84 -16.08
N GLU A 259 2.98 -9.86 -17.17
CA GLU A 259 3.03 -10.92 -18.18
C GLU A 259 4.45 -11.01 -18.74
N THR A 260 5.31 -11.84 -18.15
CA THR A 260 6.42 -12.51 -18.84
C THR A 260 6.72 -13.86 -18.19
N VAL A 261 5.79 -14.81 -18.31
CA VAL A 261 6.16 -16.22 -18.46
C VAL A 261 5.25 -16.84 -19.50
N ILE A 262 5.82 -17.14 -20.67
CA ILE A 262 5.18 -17.95 -21.70
C ILE A 262 5.04 -19.37 -21.13
N TYR A 263 3.86 -19.71 -20.60
CA TYR A 263 3.47 -21.10 -20.44
C TYR A 263 2.82 -21.58 -21.75
N LYS A 264 3.65 -22.14 -22.63
CA LYS A 264 3.14 -23.07 -23.64
C LYS A 264 2.80 -24.37 -22.94
N ASP A 265 1.56 -24.78 -23.14
CA ASP A 265 0.94 -26.04 -22.76
C ASP A 265 0.77 -26.26 -21.26
N LEU A 266 -0.46 -26.14 -20.77
CA LEU A 266 -1.13 -27.09 -19.85
C LEU A 266 -2.66 -26.79 -19.81
N PRO A 267 -3.52 -27.77 -19.47
CA PRO A 267 -4.84 -27.95 -20.05
C PRO A 267 -5.98 -27.30 -19.27
N GLN A 268 -7.10 -27.08 -19.98
CA GLN A 268 -8.41 -26.75 -19.40
C GLN A 268 -8.75 -27.69 -18.24
N GLN A 269 -8.98 -27.16 -17.04
CA GLN A 269 -10.15 -27.51 -16.23
C GLN A 269 -10.37 -26.68 -14.95
N ARG A 270 -11.65 -26.26 -14.82
CA ARG A 270 -12.49 -26.10 -13.62
C ARG A 270 -12.67 -24.70 -12.99
N LEU A 271 -13.83 -24.15 -13.35
CA LEU A 271 -14.76 -23.33 -12.55
C LEU A 271 -14.87 -23.81 -11.09
N ILE A 272 -14.92 -22.88 -10.12
CA ILE A 272 -15.88 -22.89 -8.99
C ILE A 272 -16.22 -21.44 -8.58
N SER A 273 -17.52 -21.20 -8.47
CA SER A 273 -18.22 -20.01 -7.98
C SER A 273 -18.25 -19.89 -6.44
N PHE A 274 -18.34 -18.67 -5.92
CA PHE A 274 -19.22 -18.31 -4.81
C PHE A 274 -19.84 -16.93 -5.08
#